data_AF-A0A815GKQ6-F1
#
_entry.id   AF-A0A815GKQ6-F1
#
_cell.length_a   1.000
_cell.length_b   1.000
_cell.length_c   1.000
_cell.angle_alpha   90.00
_cell.angle_beta   90.00
_cell.angle_gamma   90.00
#
_symmetry.space_group_name_H-M   'P 1'
#
loop_
_entity.id
_entity.type
_entity.pdbx_description
1 polymer ?
#
loop_
_entity_poly.entity_id
_entity_poly.type
_entity_poly.pdbx_seq_one_letter_code
_entity_poly.pdbx_strand_id
1 'polypeptide(L)' 'MINLRRPLEFRYYSRDKNCSGNYSFGAKSAIVQPLNYNAPEQIRLAYGDQTDHMLVSYVTNSSEYAPKCQYGLDPSSLQR' A
#
# COMPACT_ATOMS: atom_id res chain seq x y z
N MET A 1 -2.09 -7.56 5.66
CA MET A 1 -0.87 -7.38 4.83
C MET A 1 -1.04 -6.05 4.10
N ILE A 2 -0.05 -5.15 4.16
CA ILE A 2 -0.12 -3.83 3.51
C ILE A 2 0.21 -4.00 2.02
N ASN A 3 -0.43 -3.25 1.13
CA ASN A 3 -0.12 -3.29 -0.30
C ASN A 3 1.23 -2.62 -0.54
N LEU A 4 2.26 -3.44 -0.77
CA LEU A 4 3.60 -2.96 -1.08
C LEU A 4 3.79 -2.65 -2.56
N ARG A 5 2.70 -2.63 -3.35
CA ARG A 5 2.69 -2.40 -4.81
C ARG A 5 3.58 -3.37 -5.60
N ARG A 6 3.83 -4.55 -5.05
CA ARG A 6 4.59 -5.61 -5.70
C ARG A 6 4.14 -6.98 -5.19
N PRO A 7 4.24 -8.02 -6.02
CA PRO A 7 4.05 -9.39 -5.57
C PRO A 7 5.07 -9.73 -4.48
N LEU A 8 4.66 -10.53 -3.51
CA LEU A 8 5.50 -11.00 -2.42
C LEU A 8 5.61 -12.52 -2.46
N GLU A 9 6.83 -13.01 -2.28
CA GLU A 9 7.14 -14.43 -2.10
C GLU A 9 7.85 -14.57 -0.75
N PHE A 10 7.27 -15.33 0.16
CA PHE A 10 7.90 -15.66 1.44
C PHE A 10 8.81 -16.87 1.26
N ARG A 11 10.03 -16.76 1.78
CA ARG A 11 11.05 -17.80 1.70
C ARG A 11 11.41 -18.27 3.09
N TYR A 12 11.43 -19.59 3.25
CA TYR A 12 11.88 -20.24 4.47
C TYR A 12 13.34 -20.63 4.32
N TYR A 13 14.15 -20.14 5.25
CA TYR A 13 15.54 -20.50 5.40
C TYR A 13 15.72 -21.19 6.74
N SER A 14 16.49 -22.28 6.75
CA SER A 14 16.82 -23.01 7.96
C SER A 14 18.32 -22.92 8.22
N ARG A 15 18.70 -23.15 9.47
CA ARG A 15 20.10 -23.30 9.87
C ARG A 15 20.24 -24.66 10.55
N ASP A 16 21.42 -25.27 10.44
CA ASP A 16 21.69 -26.56 11.07
C ASP A 16 21.44 -26.55 12.58
N LYS A 17 21.28 -27.75 13.15
CA LYS A 17 20.73 -28.05 14.50
C LYS A 17 21.26 -27.21 15.67
N ASN A 18 22.41 -26.55 15.54
CA ASN A 18 23.03 -25.71 16.58
C ASN A 18 22.95 -24.19 16.29
N CYS A 19 22.14 -23.76 15.31
CA CYS A 19 22.06 -22.35 14.88
C CYS A 19 23.41 -21.72 14.51
N SER A 20 24.41 -22.56 14.18
CA SER A 20 25.75 -22.18 13.73
C SER A 20 25.92 -22.57 12.26
N GLY A 21 26.41 -21.67 11.41
CA GLY A 21 26.66 -21.92 9.99
C GLY A 21 25.90 -20.99 9.03
N ASN A 22 25.85 -21.32 7.76
CA ASN A 22 25.13 -20.52 6.77
C ASN A 22 23.66 -20.94 6.69
N TYR A 23 22.77 -20.00 6.35
CA TYR A 23 21.37 -20.30 6.09
C TYR A 23 21.25 -21.10 4.79
N SER A 24 20.52 -22.21 4.83
CA SER A 24 20.15 -22.99 3.66
C SER A 24 18.71 -22.68 3.27
N PHE A 25 18.47 -22.55 1.96
CA PHE A 25 17.11 -22.40 1.44
C PHE A 25 16.35 -23.71 1.62
N GLY A 26 15.18 -23.66 2.27
CA GLY A 26 14.33 -24.83 2.50
C GLY A 26 13.12 -24.85 1.58
N ALA A 27 12.34 -23.76 1.55
CA ALA A 27 11.10 -23.70 0.78
C ALA A 27 10.69 -22.27 0.46
N LYS A 28 9.71 -22.14 -0.45
CA LYS A 28 9.06 -20.86 -0.77
C LYS A 28 7.54 -21.02 -0.84
N SER A 29 6.84 -19.98 -0.42
CA SER A 29 5.38 -19.90 -0.49
C SER A 29 4.87 -19.59 -1.90
N ALA A 30 3.55 -19.68 -2.10
CA ALA A 30 2.91 -19.11 -3.29
C ALA A 30 3.07 -17.57 -3.33
N ILE A 31 3.05 -17.01 -4.53
CA ILE A 31 3.13 -15.56 -4.72
C ILE A 31 1.81 -14.94 -4.23
N VAL A 32 1.91 -14.02 -3.27
CA VAL A 32 0.79 -13.23 -2.78
C VAL A 32 0.86 -11.85 -3.41
N GLN A 33 -0.24 -11.41 -4.03
CA GLN A 33 -0.31 -10.09 -4.64
C GLN A 33 -1.56 -9.32 -4.22
N PRO A 34 -1.46 -7.98 -4.12
CA PRO A 34 -2.61 -7.10 -4.00
C PRO A 34 -3.57 -7.26 -5.17
N LEU A 35 -4.88 -7.15 -4.90
CA LEU A 35 -5.90 -7.15 -5.94
C LEU A 35 -5.72 -5.95 -6.90
N ASN A 36 -5.29 -4.80 -6.37
CA ASN A 36 -4.97 -3.62 -7.16
C ASN A 36 -3.66 -2.98 -6.67
N TYR A 37 -2.59 -3.14 -7.43
CA TYR A 37 -1.27 -2.54 -7.14
C TYR A 37 -1.27 -1.01 -7.14
N ASN A 38 -2.21 -0.41 -7.87
CA ASN A 38 -2.32 1.04 -8.05
C ASN A 38 -3.34 1.67 -7.09
N ALA A 39 -3.90 0.90 -6.16
CA ALA A 39 -4.82 1.43 -5.17
C ALA A 39 -4.19 2.63 -4.43
N PRO A 40 -4.93 3.75 -4.27
CA PRO A 40 -4.53 4.84 -3.40
C PRO A 40 -4.39 4.34 -1.95
N GLU A 41 -3.21 4.49 -1.36
CA GLU A 41 -2.96 4.08 0.03
C GLU A 41 -2.25 5.17 0.84
N GLN A 42 -2.17 4.96 2.17
CA GLN A 42 -1.53 5.88 3.11
C GLN A 42 -2.11 7.29 3.02
N ILE A 43 -3.44 7.40 3.07
CA ILE A 43 -4.14 8.68 3.05
C ILE A 43 -3.73 9.49 4.28
N ARG A 44 -3.35 10.75 4.07
CA ARG A 44 -2.93 11.70 5.08
C ARG A 44 -3.67 13.01 4.90
N LEU A 45 -4.00 13.64 6.01
CA LEU A 45 -4.64 14.94 6.06
C LEU A 45 -3.69 15.94 6.71
N ALA A 46 -3.64 17.15 6.17
CA ALA A 46 -2.93 18.28 6.74
C ALA A 46 -3.77 19.54 6.59
N TYR A 47 -3.62 20.49 7.51
CA TYR A 47 -4.21 21.81 7.32
C TYR A 47 -3.54 22.48 6.12
N GLY A 48 -4.36 23.15 5.30
CA GLY A 48 -3.86 24.04 4.27
C GLY A 48 -3.48 25.40 4.85
N ASP A 49 -3.09 26.32 3.97
CA ASP A 49 -2.65 27.67 4.37
C ASP A 49 -3.82 28.56 4.86
N GLN A 50 -5.07 28.15 4.65
CA GLN A 50 -6.27 28.86 5.08
C GLN A 50 -7.08 28.02 6.07
N THR A 51 -7.83 28.69 6.96
CA THR A 51 -8.60 28.06 8.05
C THR A 51 -9.63 27.02 7.60
N ASP A 52 -10.14 27.13 6.37
CA ASP A 52 -11.17 26.24 5.83
C ASP A 52 -10.63 25.27 4.76
N HIS A 53 -9.30 25.15 4.66
CA HIS A 53 -8.65 24.29 3.68
C HIS A 53 -7.99 23.08 4.33
N MET A 54 -8.15 21.92 3.72
CA MET A 54 -7.48 20.69 4.10
C MET A 54 -6.79 20.07 2.89
N LEU A 55 -5.53 19.71 3.04
CA LEU A 55 -4.76 18.99 2.05
C LEU A 55 -4.95 17.49 2.26
N VAL A 56 -5.35 16.79 1.20
CA VAL A 56 -5.45 15.33 1.17
C VAL A 56 -4.31 14.80 0.33
N SER A 57 -3.44 14.01 0.94
CA SER A 57 -2.31 13.36 0.27
C SER A 57 -2.46 11.84 0.35
N TYR A 58 -2.10 11.16 -0.73
CA TYR A 58 -2.10 9.70 -0.79
C TYR A 58 -0.97 9.23 -1.70
N VAL A 59 -0.68 7.93 -1.67
CA VAL A 59 0.37 7.35 -2.49
C VAL A 59 -0.25 6.30 -3.42
N THR A 60 -0.03 6.46 -4.73
CA THR A 60 -0.45 5.54 -5.78
C THR A 60 0.69 5.37 -6.80
N ASN A 61 0.65 4.30 -7.59
CA ASN A 61 1.54 4.10 -8.74
C ASN A 61 0.80 4.31 -10.08
N SER A 62 -0.46 4.75 -10.03
CA SER A 62 -1.22 5.12 -11.22
C SER A 62 -0.74 6.45 -11.77
N SER A 63 -0.28 6.46 -13.01
CA SER A 63 -0.10 7.67 -13.83
C SER A 63 -1.19 7.83 -14.89
N GLU A 64 -2.09 6.84 -14.99
CA GLU A 64 -3.10 6.74 -16.04
C GLU A 64 -4.27 7.71 -15.83
N TYR A 65 -4.56 8.06 -14.58
CA TYR A 65 -5.67 8.93 -14.21
C TYR A 65 -5.16 10.17 -13.48
N ALA A 66 -5.69 11.33 -13.87
CA ALA A 66 -5.50 12.55 -13.09
C ALA A 66 -6.06 12.34 -11.67
N PRO A 67 -5.28 12.59 -10.61
CA PRO A 67 -5.74 12.56 -9.23
C PRO A 67 -7.03 13.38 -9.05
N LYS A 68 -8.11 12.74 -8.59
CA LYS A 68 -9.35 13.41 -8.20
C LYS A 68 -9.71 13.03 -6.78
N CYS A 69 -10.06 14.01 -5.97
CA CYS A 69 -10.58 13.83 -4.62
C CYS A 69 -12.03 14.30 -4.59
N GLN A 70 -12.98 13.37 -4.45
CA GLN A 70 -14.38 13.70 -4.20
C GLN A 70 -14.56 13.86 -2.69
N TYR A 71 -15.11 14.99 -2.25
CA TYR A 71 -15.33 15.31 -0.84
C TYR A 71 -16.59 16.16 -0.67
N GLY A 72 -17.22 16.05 0.49
CA GLY A 72 -18.53 16.66 0.78
C GLY A 72 -19.05 16.18 2.13
N LEU A 73 -20.04 16.90 2.67
CA LEU A 73 -20.59 16.60 3.99
C LEU A 73 -21.57 15.42 3.97
N ASP A 74 -22.27 15.23 2.85
CA ASP A 74 -23.23 14.15 2.65
C ASP A 74 -22.87 13.35 1.38
N PRO A 75 -22.86 12.01 1.42
CA PRO A 75 -22.55 11.19 0.24
C PRO A 75 -23.44 11.46 -0.98
N SER A 76 -24.70 11.87 -0.79
CA SER A 76 -25.63 12.21 -1.86
C SER A 76 -25.28 13.51 -2.59
N SER A 77 -24.47 14.37 -1.97
CA SER A 77 -23.98 15.62 -2.57
C SER A 77 -22.76 15.42 -3.47
N LEU A 78 -22.11 14.24 -3.39
CA LEU A 78 -20.96 13.89 -4.22
C LEU A 78 -21.43 13.48 -5.62
N GLN A 79 -21.14 14.29 -6.64
CA GLN A 79 -21.39 13.91 -8.03
C GLN A 79 -20.48 12.73 -8.42
N ARG A 80 -21.07 11.72 -9.07
CA ARG A 80 -20.35 10.55 -9.62
C ARG A 80 -19.42 10.95 -10.75
#